data_AF-A9EK67-F1
#
_entry.id   AF-A9EK67-F1
#
_cell.length_a   1.000
_cell.length_b   1.000
_cell.length_c   1.000
_cell.angle_alpha   90.00
_cell.angle_beta   90.00
_cell.angle_gamma   90.00
#
_symmetry.space_group_name_H-M   'P 1'
#
loop_
_entity.id
_entity.type
_entity.pdbx_description
1 polymer ?
#
loop_
_entity_poly.entity_id
_entity_poly.type
_entity_poly.pdbx_seq_one_letter_code
_entity_poly.pdbx_strand_id
1 'polypeptide(L)'
;MSQKLGRWYYNLIASARIYADNDEYFNEVSLQQEPQYTLQGHLIYSIGPGHWLSINSNYFFGGETTKGNIEFNDYQENSRFGLTYSIPLSRHHSIKLNYSKGVLTRVGNDFDSFGAFWLYNF
;
A
#
# COMPACT_ATOMS: atom_id res chain seq x y z
N MET A 1 -2.86 6.55 -13.00
CA MET A 1 -2.37 6.50 -14.40
C MET A 1 -1.66 5.18 -14.62
N SER A 2 -2.00 4.44 -15.68
CA SER A 2 -1.29 3.22 -16.07
C SER A 2 -0.86 3.33 -17.53
N GLN A 3 0.42 3.08 -17.82
CA GLN A 3 0.99 3.16 -19.16
C GLN A 3 1.87 1.95 -19.45
N LYS A 4 1.92 1.52 -20.71
CA LYS A 4 2.77 0.42 -21.18
C LYS A 4 3.71 0.93 -22.27
N LEU A 5 5.00 0.62 -22.14
CA LEU A 5 6.01 0.88 -23.17
C LEU A 5 6.83 -0.39 -23.40
N GLY A 6 6.56 -1.08 -24.51
CA GLY A 6 7.17 -2.37 -24.81
C GLY A 6 6.88 -3.41 -23.72
N ARG A 7 7.94 -3.86 -23.02
CA ARG A 7 7.85 -4.84 -21.91
C ARG A 7 7.65 -4.19 -20.54
N TRP A 8 7.69 -2.87 -20.45
CA TRP A 8 7.54 -2.13 -19.21
C TRP A 8 6.09 -1.65 -19.03
N TYR A 9 5.61 -1.71 -17.80
CA TYR A 9 4.37 -1.09 -17.35
C TYR A 9 4.67 -0.18 -16.17
N TYR A 10 4.00 0.97 -16.16
CA TYR A 10 4.12 2.00 -15.14
C TYR A 10 2.73 2.27 -14.60
N ASN A 11 2.57 2.19 -13.29
CA ASN A 11 1.32 2.55 -12.63
C ASN A 11 1.61 3.54 -11.51
N LEU A 12 0.88 4.66 -11.52
CA LEU A 12 0.88 5.65 -10.47
C LEU A 12 -0.55 5.82 -9.96
N ILE A 13 -0.75 5.61 -8.68
CA ILE A 13 -2.05 5.69 -8.01
C ILE A 13 -1.96 6.74 -6.91
N ALA A 14 -2.93 7.63 -6.88
CA ALA A 14 -3.15 8.56 -5.77
C ALA A 14 -4.53 8.28 -5.19
N SER A 15 -4.64 8.25 -3.86
CA SER A 15 -5.92 8.08 -3.17
C SER A 15 -5.97 8.96 -1.92
N ALA A 16 -7.19 9.35 -1.56
CA ALA A 16 -7.50 9.96 -0.28
C ALA A 16 -8.48 9.05 0.47
N ARG A 17 -8.28 8.93 1.78
CA ARG A 17 -9.19 8.29 2.71
C ARG A 17 -9.72 9.37 3.65
N ILE A 18 -11.04 9.49 3.68
CA ILE A 18 -11.75 10.46 4.50
C ILE A 18 -12.44 9.67 5.61
N TYR A 19 -12.31 10.16 6.84
CA TYR A 19 -12.88 9.55 8.01
C TYR A 19 -14.10 10.35 8.45
N ALA A 20 -15.12 9.64 8.93
CA ALA A 20 -16.21 10.27 9.66
C ALA A 20 -15.83 10.35 11.13
N ASP A 21 -16.35 11.38 11.81
CA ASP A 21 -16.16 11.57 13.23
C ASP A 21 -16.85 10.44 14.02
N ASN A 22 -16.25 10.05 15.15
CA ASN A 22 -16.82 9.09 16.07
C ASN A 22 -17.04 9.75 17.44
N ASP A 23 -18.28 10.16 17.70
CA ASP A 23 -18.67 10.84 18.94
C ASP A 23 -18.89 9.89 20.13
N GLU A 24 -18.92 8.58 19.88
CA GLU A 24 -19.09 7.53 20.90
C GLU A 24 -17.78 6.75 21.13
N TYR A 25 -16.64 7.44 21.06
CA TYR A 25 -15.35 6.82 21.34
C TYR A 25 -15.17 6.52 22.84
N PHE A 26 -14.25 5.61 23.15
CA PHE A 26 -13.98 5.14 24.51
C PHE A 26 -13.81 6.31 25.51
N ASN A 27 -14.49 6.22 26.67
CA ASN A 27 -14.61 7.29 27.69
C ASN A 27 -15.42 8.54 27.26
N GLU A 28 -16.38 8.40 26.35
CA GLU A 28 -17.30 9.50 25.94
C GLU A 28 -16.59 10.72 25.36
N VAL A 29 -15.41 10.52 24.78
CA VAL A 29 -14.71 11.56 24.01
C VAL A 29 -15.03 11.41 22.53
N SER A 30 -15.00 12.49 21.75
CA SER A 30 -15.03 12.39 20.30
C SER A 30 -13.67 11.91 19.78
N LEU A 31 -13.66 11.11 18.71
CA LEU A 31 -12.47 10.79 17.92
C LEU A 31 -12.67 11.35 16.51
N GLN A 32 -11.75 12.22 16.12
CA GLN A 32 -11.67 12.77 14.77
C GLN A 32 -10.34 12.34 14.15
N GLN A 33 -10.35 12.14 12.83
CA GLN A 33 -9.14 11.82 12.08
C GLN A 33 -9.12 12.63 10.80
N GLU A 34 -8.03 13.38 10.61
CA GLU A 34 -7.83 14.14 9.38
C GLU A 34 -7.77 13.20 8.15
N PRO A 35 -8.09 13.70 6.94
CA PRO A 35 -7.91 12.91 5.74
C PRO A 35 -6.49 12.37 5.60
N GLN A 36 -6.40 11.10 5.20
CA GLN A 36 -5.12 10.44 4.93
C GLN A 36 -4.95 10.28 3.44
N TYR A 37 -3.76 10.60 2.95
CA TYR A 37 -3.43 10.51 1.53
C TYR A 37 -2.46 9.37 1.28
N THR A 38 -2.50 8.82 0.07
CA THR A 38 -1.58 7.78 -0.36
C THR A 38 -1.16 8.00 -1.80
N LEU A 39 0.14 7.87 -2.04
CA LEU A 39 0.73 7.75 -3.36
C LEU A 39 1.35 6.37 -3.50
N GLN A 40 1.11 5.69 -4.63
CA GLN A 40 1.67 4.38 -4.92
C GLN A 40 2.25 4.36 -6.33
N GLY A 41 3.46 3.83 -6.46
CA GLY A 41 4.15 3.64 -7.72
C GLY A 41 4.45 2.16 -7.95
N HIS A 42 4.17 1.66 -9.15
CA HIS A 42 4.51 0.31 -9.56
C HIS A 42 5.21 0.35 -10.91
N LEU A 43 6.42 -0.18 -10.95
CA LEU A 43 7.16 -0.44 -12.18
C LEU A 43 7.16 -1.95 -12.40
N ILE A 44 6.67 -2.40 -13.54
CA ILE A 44 6.52 -3.83 -13.85
C ILE A 44 7.25 -4.13 -15.14
N TYR A 45 8.06 -5.18 -15.15
CA TYR A 45 8.73 -5.71 -16.32
C TYR A 45 8.16 -7.08 -16.69
N SER A 46 7.65 -7.20 -17.91
CA SER A 46 7.16 -8.45 -18.46
C SER A 46 8.31 -9.28 -19.02
N ILE A 47 8.61 -10.39 -18.36
CA ILE A 47 9.67 -11.32 -18.76
C ILE A 47 9.18 -12.25 -19.87
N GLY A 48 7.92 -12.67 -19.81
CA GLY A 48 7.31 -13.52 -20.82
C GLY A 48 5.84 -13.76 -20.50
N PRO A 49 5.19 -14.71 -21.20
CA PRO A 49 3.80 -15.08 -20.90
C PRO A 49 3.64 -15.45 -19.42
N GLY A 50 2.84 -14.69 -18.68
CA GLY A 50 2.55 -14.89 -17.25
C GLY A 50 3.69 -14.54 -16.27
N HIS A 51 4.94 -14.44 -16.74
CA HIS A 51 6.10 -14.05 -15.94
C HIS A 51 6.30 -12.54 -15.95
N TRP A 52 6.28 -11.93 -14.78
CA TRP A 52 6.62 -10.51 -14.61
C TRP A 52 7.21 -10.24 -13.24
N LEU A 53 8.11 -9.26 -13.19
CA LEU A 53 8.73 -8.75 -11.98
C LEU A 53 8.29 -7.30 -11.78
N SER A 54 8.06 -6.89 -10.54
CA SER A 54 7.70 -5.52 -10.21
C SER A 54 8.50 -4.99 -9.04
N ILE A 55 8.83 -3.70 -9.15
CA ILE A 55 9.28 -2.85 -8.08
C ILE A 55 8.11 -1.94 -7.69
N ASN A 56 7.82 -1.87 -6.40
CA ASN A 56 6.69 -1.16 -5.84
C ASN A 56 7.16 -0.17 -4.77
N SER A 57 6.52 0.98 -4.69
CA SER A 57 6.68 1.91 -3.60
C SER A 57 5.35 2.54 -3.19
N ASN A 58 5.25 2.95 -1.93
CA ASN A 58 4.14 3.74 -1.45
C ASN A 58 4.61 4.85 -0.51
N TYR A 59 3.78 5.86 -0.37
CA TYR A 59 3.95 6.94 0.60
C TYR A 59 2.58 7.32 1.16
N PHE A 60 2.45 7.24 2.48
CA PHE A 60 1.28 7.60 3.25
C PHE A 60 1.59 8.85 4.05
N PHE A 61 0.70 9.84 3.99
CA PHE A 61 0.84 11.09 4.73
C PHE A 61 -0.52 11.61 5.22
N GLY A 62 -0.53 12.39 6.31
CA GLY A 62 -1.76 12.93 6.92
C GLY A 62 -2.32 12.01 8.01
N GLY A 63 -3.65 12.01 8.18
CA GLY A 63 -4.31 11.05 9.07
C GLY A 63 -4.09 11.27 10.57
N GLU A 64 -3.69 12.47 10.99
CA GLU A 64 -3.56 12.83 12.41
C GLU A 64 -4.90 12.69 13.13
N THR A 65 -4.86 12.18 14.36
CA THR A 65 -6.06 11.97 15.18
C THR A 65 -6.15 12.99 16.31
N THR A 66 -7.39 13.40 16.57
CA THR A 66 -7.75 14.28 17.68
C THR A 66 -8.78 13.54 18.53
N LYS A 67 -8.55 13.46 19.84
CA LYS A 67 -9.53 12.91 20.80
C LYS A 67 -10.01 14.00 21.74
N GLY A 68 -11.29 14.31 21.70
CA GLY A 68 -11.82 15.53 22.31
C GLY A 68 -11.13 16.76 21.72
N ASN A 69 -10.34 17.46 22.55
CA ASN A 69 -9.57 18.65 22.15
C ASN A 69 -8.05 18.43 22.16
N ILE A 70 -7.59 17.17 22.22
CA ILE A 70 -6.17 16.83 22.31
C ILE A 70 -5.74 16.15 21.01
N GLU A 71 -4.79 16.78 20.32
CA GLU A 71 -4.07 16.19 19.19
C GLU A 71 -3.14 15.08 19.69
N PHE A 72 -3.16 13.91 19.04
CA PHE A 72 -2.37 12.75 19.44
C PHE A 72 -0.95 12.75 18.87
N ASN A 73 -0.58 13.74 18.03
CA ASN A 73 0.73 13.86 17.37
C ASN A 73 1.14 12.55 16.67
N ASP A 74 0.15 11.88 16.07
CA ASP A 74 0.27 10.59 15.40
C ASP A 74 0.19 10.73 13.88
N TYR A 75 0.51 11.93 13.37
CA TYR A 75 0.62 12.24 11.95
C TYR A 75 1.35 11.12 11.21
N GLN A 76 0.65 10.50 10.26
CA GLN A 76 1.20 9.40 9.51
C GLN A 76 2.19 9.95 8.49
N GLU A 77 3.38 9.37 8.45
CA GLU A 77 4.38 9.66 7.43
C GLU A 77 5.22 8.41 7.20
N ASN A 78 4.70 7.53 6.37
CA ASN A 78 5.28 6.20 6.18
C ASN A 78 5.48 5.90 4.69
N SER A 79 6.61 5.27 4.37
CA SER A 79 6.91 4.77 3.03
C SER A 79 7.40 3.35 3.11
N ARG A 80 6.96 2.53 2.15
CA ARG A 80 7.46 1.17 1.96
C ARG A 80 7.90 0.97 0.53
N PHE A 81 8.89 0.10 0.38
CA PHE A 81 9.37 -0.40 -0.91
C PHE A 81 9.15 -1.91 -0.96
N GLY A 82 8.89 -2.46 -2.15
CA GLY A 82 8.70 -3.90 -2.29
C GLY A 82 8.98 -4.44 -3.67
N LEU A 83 9.16 -5.75 -3.72
CA LEU A 83 9.35 -6.54 -4.93
C LEU A 83 8.23 -7.55 -5.06
N THR A 84 7.73 -7.72 -6.28
CA THR A 84 6.75 -8.75 -6.58
C THR A 84 7.18 -9.54 -7.80
N TYR A 85 7.18 -10.87 -7.71
CA TYR A 85 7.40 -11.73 -8.86
C TYR A 85 6.21 -12.65 -9.08
N SER A 86 5.72 -12.73 -10.32
CA SER A 86 4.62 -13.60 -10.71
C SER A 86 5.13 -14.75 -11.58
N ILE A 87 4.68 -15.96 -11.24
CA ILE A 87 5.04 -17.23 -11.86
C ILE A 87 3.75 -17.89 -12.33
N PRO A 88 3.54 -18.09 -13.64
CA PRO A 88 2.47 -18.93 -14.14
C PRO A 88 2.84 -20.40 -13.91
N LEU A 89 1.95 -21.16 -13.24
CA LEU A 89 2.10 -22.60 -13.09
C LEU A 89 1.39 -23.35 -14.21
N SER A 90 0.24 -22.83 -14.66
CA SER A 90 -0.54 -23.33 -15.78
C SER A 90 -1.43 -22.23 -16.33
N ARG A 91 -2.29 -22.53 -17.32
CA ARG A 91 -3.26 -21.56 -17.87
C ARG A 91 -4.22 -20.99 -16.82
N HIS A 92 -4.50 -21.75 -15.77
CA HIS A 92 -5.45 -21.37 -14.72
C HIS A 92 -4.79 -21.04 -13.38
N HIS A 93 -3.50 -21.36 -13.18
CA HIS A 93 -2.84 -21.20 -11.89
C HIS A 93 -1.60 -20.31 -11.99
N SER A 94 -1.44 -19.41 -11.02
CA SER A 94 -0.24 -18.59 -10.88
C SER A 94 0.12 -18.39 -9.40
N ILE A 95 1.40 -18.21 -9.12
CA ILE A 95 1.92 -17.83 -7.80
C ILE A 95 2.52 -16.44 -7.91
N LYS A 96 2.27 -15.59 -6.90
CA LYS A 96 2.96 -14.31 -6.71
C LYS A 96 3.74 -14.34 -5.41
N LEU A 97 5.02 -14.04 -5.50
CA LEU A 97 5.90 -13.86 -4.35
C LEU A 97 6.10 -12.37 -4.13
N ASN A 98 5.97 -11.91 -2.89
CA ASN A 98 6.10 -10.51 -2.51
C ASN A 98 7.10 -10.38 -1.37
N TYR A 99 7.93 -9.35 -1.46
CA TYR A 99 8.76 -8.85 -0.38
C TYR A 99 8.47 -7.36 -0.22
N SER A 100 8.35 -6.87 1.01
CA SER A 100 8.24 -5.43 1.27
C SER A 100 8.96 -5.04 2.55
N LYS A 101 9.51 -3.83 2.55
CA LYS A 101 10.33 -3.26 3.63
C LYS A 101 9.94 -1.80 3.88
N GLY A 102 9.95 -1.38 5.15
CA GLY A 102 9.83 0.02 5.54
C GLY A 102 11.05 0.85 5.11
N VAL A 103 10.81 2.04 4.55
CA VAL A 103 11.86 3.00 4.13
C VAL A 103 11.80 4.27 4.97
N LEU A 104 10.59 4.78 5.22
CA LEU A 104 10.33 5.87 6.16
C LEU A 104 9.23 5.41 7.10
N THR A 105 9.43 5.53 8.40
CA THR A 105 8.40 5.24 9.40
C THR A 105 8.50 6.29 10.50
N ARG A 106 7.56 7.23 10.55
CA ARG A 106 7.48 8.21 11.64
C ARG A 106 6.60 7.69 12.78
N VAL A 107 5.46 7.10 12.44
CA VAL A 107 4.50 6.52 13.38
C VAL A 107 3.96 5.20 12.81
N GLY A 108 4.09 4.10 13.57
CA GLY A 108 3.52 2.80 13.21
C GLY A 108 4.51 1.75 12.68
N ASN A 109 4.07 0.97 11.70
CA ASN A 109 4.59 -0.35 11.37
C ASN A 109 5.95 -0.36 10.63
N ASP A 110 7.04 -0.47 11.39
CA ASP A 110 8.37 -0.83 10.88
C ASP A 110 8.56 -2.35 10.90
N PHE A 111 8.38 -2.99 9.75
CA PHE A 111 8.59 -4.43 9.60
C PHE A 111 8.93 -4.78 8.16
N ASP A 112 9.66 -5.87 7.99
CA ASP A 112 9.84 -6.53 6.70
C ASP A 112 8.79 -7.65 6.55
N SER A 113 8.21 -7.77 5.37
CA SER A 113 7.19 -8.78 5.08
C SER A 113 7.58 -9.61 3.87
N PHE A 114 7.38 -10.92 3.96
CA PHE A 114 7.42 -11.82 2.83
C PHE A 114 6.06 -12.52 2.70
N GLY A 115 5.58 -12.71 1.48
CA GLY A 115 4.29 -13.35 1.24
C GLY A 115 4.25 -14.12 -0.08
N ALA A 116 3.51 -15.22 -0.09
CA ALA A 116 3.22 -16.00 -1.29
C ALA A 116 1.71 -16.09 -1.47
N PHE A 117 1.25 -15.84 -2.70
CA PHE A 117 -0.17 -15.84 -3.04
C PHE A 117 -0.40 -16.77 -4.21
N TRP A 118 -1.32 -17.72 -4.07
CA TRP A 118 -1.78 -18.54 -5.17
C TRP A 118 -3.06 -17.94 -5.75
N LEU A 119 -3.08 -17.76 -7.05
CA LEU A 119 -4.21 -17.23 -7.79
C LEU A 119 -4.68 -18.25 -8.81
N TYR A 120 -5.98 -18.57 -8.74
CA TYR A 120 -6.69 -19.38 -9.72
C TYR A 120 -7.57 -18.47 -10.60
N ASN A 121 -7.46 -18.62 -11.91
CA ASN A 121 -8.32 -17.96 -12.91
C ASN A 121 -9.24 -19.00 -13.53
N PHE A 122 -10.55 -18.75 -13.46
CA PHE A 122 -11.62 -19.60 -14.03
C PHE A 122 -11.74 -19.44 -15.55
#